data_AF-A0A920G0Z7-F1
#
_entry.id   AF-A0A920G0Z7-F1
#
_cell.length_a   1.000
_cell.length_b   1.000
_cell.length_c   1.000
_cell.angle_alpha   90.00
_cell.angle_beta   90.00
_cell.angle_gamma   90.00
#
_symmetry.space_group_name_H-M   'P 1'
#
loop_
_entity.id
_entity.type
_entity.pdbx_description
1 polymer ?
#
loop_
_entity_poly.entity_id
_entity_poly.type
_entity_poly.pdbx_seq_one_letter_code
_entity_poly.pdbx_strand_id
1 'polypeptide(L)' 'MSQIGNYQLARAISVVDFLIKTGIPPNRLAATGRGEFMPLETGDNEIAYKKNRRIEIKLTES' A
#
# COMPACT_ATOMS: atom_id res chain seq x y z
N MET A 1 13.44 21.57 0.03
CA MET A 1 13.17 20.36 0.82
C MET A 1 12.19 19.52 0.02
N SER A 2 12.70 18.48 -0.64
CA SER A 2 12.08 17.90 -1.83
C SER A 2 10.75 17.21 -1.56
N GLN A 3 9.80 17.48 -2.45
CA GLN A 3 8.51 16.82 -2.62
C GLN A 3 8.69 15.35 -3.06
N ILE A 4 9.40 14.54 -2.29
CA ILE A 4 9.37 13.08 -2.42
C ILE A 4 8.04 12.65 -1.79
N GLY A 5 6.96 12.92 -2.51
CA GLY A 5 5.61 12.53 -2.13
C GLY A 5 5.52 11.01 -2.20
N ASN A 6 5.36 10.38 -1.03
CA ASN A 6 5.08 8.96 -0.80
C ASN A 6 4.26 8.28 -1.93
N TYR A 7 4.93 7.78 -2.97
CA TYR A 7 4.27 7.11 -4.10
C TYR A 7 3.56 5.82 -3.67
N GLN A 8 4.04 5.19 -2.60
CA GLN A 8 3.43 4.01 -2.00
C GLN A 8 2.13 4.34 -1.26
N LEU A 9 2.10 5.49 -0.57
CA LEU A 9 0.88 5.99 0.06
C LEU A 9 -0.16 6.38 -0.98
N ALA A 10 0.25 7.00 -2.10
CA ALA A 10 -0.67 7.34 -3.20
C ALA A 10 -1.40 6.11 -3.77
N ARG A 11 -0.69 4.98 -3.91
CA ARG A 11 -1.34 3.71 -4.34
C ARG A 11 -2.29 3.17 -3.28
N ALA A 12 -1.90 3.19 -2.00
CA ALA A 12 -2.77 2.74 -0.90
C ALA A 12 -4.06 3.59 -0.83
N ILE A 13 -3.93 4.91 -1.02
CA ILE A 13 -5.07 5.84 -1.10
C ILE A 13 -5.98 5.47 -2.28
N SER A 14 -5.42 5.23 -3.48
CA SER A 14 -6.22 4.85 -4.65
C SER A 14 -7.02 3.56 -4.43
N VAL A 15 -6.50 2.61 -3.67
CA VAL A 15 -7.23 1.37 -3.33
C VAL A 15 -8.33 1.67 -2.31
N VAL A 16 -8.06 2.49 -1.29
CA VAL A 16 -9.08 2.91 -0.32
C VAL A 16 -10.23 3.65 -1.02
N ASP A 17 -9.92 4.60 -1.92
CA ASP A 17 -10.92 5.32 -2.70
C ASP A 17 -11.80 4.38 -3.54
N PHE A 18 -11.21 3.36 -4.14
CA PHE A 18 -11.95 2.32 -4.86
C PHE A 18 -12.86 1.53 -3.92
N LEU A 19 -12.37 1.10 -2.75
CA LEU A 19 -13.15 0.32 -1.79
C LEU A 19 -14.34 1.12 -1.22
N ILE A 20 -14.15 2.42 -0.97
CA ILE A 20 -15.24 3.32 -0.57
C ILE A 20 -16.31 3.38 -1.67
N LYS A 21 -15.90 3.52 -2.94
CA LYS A 21 -16.83 3.53 -4.08
C LYS A 21 -17.59 2.20 -4.24
N THR A 22 -17.03 1.09 -3.80
CA THR A 22 -17.73 -0.22 -3.76
C THR A 22 -18.65 -0.40 -2.55
N GLY A 23 -18.74 0.59 -1.66
CA GLY A 23 -19.69 0.60 -0.54
C GLY A 23 -19.11 0.24 0.82
N ILE A 24 -17.78 0.09 0.96
CA ILE A 24 -17.17 -0.10 2.27
C ILE A 24 -17.16 1.24 3.03
N PRO A 25 -17.72 1.32 4.24
CA PRO A 25 -17.71 2.55 5.03
C PRO A 25 -16.28 3.08 5.27
N PRO A 26 -16.00 4.38 5.04
CA PRO A 26 -14.64 4.94 5.19
C PRO A 26 -14.05 4.75 6.58
N ASN A 27 -14.87 4.77 7.63
CA ASN A 27 -14.44 4.56 9.02
C ASN A 27 -13.96 3.13 9.31
N ARG A 28 -14.08 2.20 8.36
CA ARG A 28 -13.55 0.82 8.45
C ARG A 28 -12.24 0.64 7.68
N LEU A 29 -11.70 1.69 7.07
CA LEU A 29 -10.54 1.62 6.18
C LEU A 29 -9.41 2.52 6.69
N ALA A 30 -8.18 2.04 6.56
CA ALA A 30 -6.98 2.82 6.83
C ALA A 30 -5.93 2.58 5.73
N ALA A 31 -5.43 3.64 5.11
CA ALA A 31 -4.31 3.57 4.18
C ALA A 31 -2.98 3.68 4.93
N THR A 32 -2.08 2.71 4.77
CA THR A 32 -0.73 2.78 5.34
C THR A 32 0.32 2.49 4.27
N GLY A 33 1.47 3.17 4.34
CA GLY A 33 2.63 2.91 3.51
C GLY A 33 3.76 2.34 4.35
N ARG A 34 4.08 1.05 4.19
CA ARG A 34 5.21 0.39 4.89
C ARG A 34 6.12 -0.42 3.95
N GLY A 35 5.90 -0.31 2.63
CA GLY A 35 6.47 -1.24 1.65
C GLY A 35 8.00 -1.24 1.61
N GLU A 36 8.64 -0.08 1.76
CA GLU A 36 10.10 0.04 1.73
C GLU A 36 10.81 -0.54 2.98
N PHE A 37 10.08 -0.73 4.08
CA PHE A 37 10.63 -1.23 5.35
C PHE A 37 10.37 -2.72 5.58
N MET A 38 9.60 -3.38 4.70
CA MET A 38 9.24 -4.80 4.79
C MET A 38 9.31 -5.49 3.42
N PRO A 39 10.52 -5.73 2.87
CA PRO A 39 10.67 -6.46 1.61
C PRO A 39 10.30 -7.94 1.79
N LEU A 40 9.62 -8.52 0.79
CA LEU A 40 9.40 -9.99 0.72
C LEU A 40 10.62 -10.72 0.20
N GLU A 41 11.34 -10.07 -0.72
CA GLU A 41 12.54 -10.61 -1.35
C GLU A 41 13.68 -9.60 -1.19
N THR A 42 14.79 -10.04 -0.64
CA THR A 42 16.00 -9.23 -0.51
C THR A 42 16.84 -9.42 -1.77
N GLY A 43 16.88 -8.40 -2.63
CA GLY A 43 17.69 -8.43 -3.85
C GLY A 43 17.48 -7.17 -4.68
N ASP A 44 18.46 -6.85 -5.51
CA ASP A 44 18.52 -5.68 -6.39
C ASP A 44 18.22 -6.03 -7.86
N ASN A 45 17.48 -7.13 -8.08
CA ASN A 45 17.15 -7.64 -9.40
C ASN A 45 15.66 -7.45 -9.74
N GLU A 46 15.32 -7.59 -11.03
CA GLU A 46 13.95 -7.39 -11.52
C GLU A 46 12.91 -8.29 -10.81
N ILE A 47 13.30 -9.52 -10.46
CA ILE A 47 12.43 -10.47 -9.76
C ILE A 47 12.09 -9.93 -8.36
N ALA A 48 13.08 -9.48 -7.60
CA ALA A 48 12.90 -8.89 -6.29
C ALA A 48 12.04 -7.61 -6.36
N TYR A 49 12.32 -6.72 -7.32
CA TYR A 49 11.52 -5.51 -7.51
C TYR A 49 10.06 -5.82 -7.87
N LYS A 50 9.81 -6.82 -8.71
CA LYS A 50 8.45 -7.23 -9.08
C LYS A 50 7.70 -7.80 -7.88
N LYS A 51 8.34 -8.62 -7.05
CA LYS A 51 7.73 -9.17 -5.81
C LYS A 51 7.45 -8.07 -4.78
N ASN A 52 8.32 -7.08 -4.66
CA ASN A 52 8.22 -6.05 -3.62
C ASN A 52 7.19 -4.94 -3.94
N ARG A 53 6.83 -4.71 -5.22
CA ARG A 53 5.76 -3.78 -5.61
C ARG A 53 4.37 -4.41 -5.41
N ARG A 54 3.81 -4.27 -4.21
CA ARG A 54 2.53 -4.91 -3.83
C ARG A 54 1.63 -4.01 -2.98
N ILE A 55 0.36 -4.41 -2.87
CA ILE A 55 -0.62 -3.90 -1.91
C ILE A 55 -0.99 -5.06 -0.98
N GLU A 56 -0.99 -4.81 0.32
CA GLU A 56 -1.41 -5.77 1.34
C GLU A 56 -2.70 -5.28 2.00
N ILE A 57 -3.67 -6.18 2.15
CA ILE A 57 -4.92 -5.91 2.88
C ILE A 57 -4.91 -6.77 4.14
N LYS A 58 -4.92 -6.12 5.30
CA LYS A 58 -5.03 -6.79 6.60
C LYS A 58 -6.42 -6.57 7.16
N LEU A 59 -7.15 -7.66 7.37
CA LEU A 59 -8.43 -7.64 8.07
C LEU A 59 -8.18 -7.68 9.57
N THR A 60 -8.86 -6.82 10.31
CA THR A 60 -8.80 -6.77 11.78
C THR A 60 -10.21 -6.88 12.32
N GLU A 61 -10.35 -7.53 13.47
CA GLU A 61 -11.60 -7.52 14.22
C GLU A 61 -11.77 -6.18 14.95
N SER A 62 -13.01 -5.82 15.26
CA SER A 62 -13.39 -4.59 15.96
C SER A 62 -13.47 -4.81 17.45
#